data_AF-A0A0B6RYQ0-F1
#
_entry.id   AF-A0A0B6RYQ0-F1
#
_cell.length_a   1.000
_cell.length_b   1.000
_cell.length_c   1.000
_cell.angle_alpha   90.00
_cell.angle_beta   90.00
_cell.angle_gamma   90.00
#
_symmetry.space_group_name_H-M   'P 1'
#
loop_
_entity.id
_entity.type
_entity.pdbx_description
1 polymer ?
#
loop_
_entity_poly.entity_id
_entity_poly.type
_entity_poly.pdbx_seq_one_letter_code
_entity_poly.pdbx_strand_id
1 'polypeptide(L)'
;MSDAIDEAQVRRLFMLLHGMYGNSVLDKYRTGQADESGEDVGMATARSVWLNGLREFTPEVLMRALAKCADKHKTFPPTLPEYRDLCKSVAPRQWCATETVPRLDVSEALRSEQVECARHAIAETRLRRQGVLRTNAGIRGLHVLIAKAVGYAGGDEAAALRRLDASLSTDGVR
;
A
#
# COMPACT_ATOMS: atom_id res chain seq x y z
N MET A 1 -0.43 21.09 -16.39
CA MET A 1 -1.50 21.37 -17.37
C MET A 1 -2.80 21.30 -16.62
N SER A 2 -3.58 22.38 -16.65
CA SER A 2 -4.71 22.62 -15.76
C SER A 2 -5.74 21.51 -15.89
N ASP A 3 -5.77 20.58 -14.93
CA ASP A 3 -6.77 19.52 -14.81
C ASP A 3 -8.08 20.10 -14.22
N ALA A 4 -8.40 21.32 -14.67
CA ALA A 4 -9.50 22.13 -14.18
C ALA A 4 -10.78 21.68 -14.87
N ILE A 5 -11.87 21.68 -14.11
CA ILE A 5 -13.18 21.31 -14.62
C ILE A 5 -13.67 22.36 -15.61
N ASP A 6 -14.21 21.90 -16.74
CA ASP A 6 -14.85 22.74 -17.76
C ASP A 6 -16.39 22.63 -17.73
N GLU A 7 -17.04 23.50 -18.51
CA GLU A 7 -18.50 23.51 -18.69
C GLU A 7 -19.05 22.16 -19.21
N ALA A 8 -18.32 21.49 -20.10
CA ALA A 8 -18.73 20.21 -20.69
C ALA A 8 -18.71 19.06 -19.67
N GLN A 9 -17.78 19.08 -18.72
CA GLN A 9 -17.70 18.14 -17.61
C GLN A 9 -18.87 18.32 -16.64
N VAL A 10 -19.23 19.57 -16.31
CA VAL A 10 -20.42 19.85 -15.49
C VAL A 10 -21.69 19.44 -16.22
N ARG A 11 -21.79 19.70 -17.53
CA ARG A 11 -22.92 19.22 -18.34
C ARG A 11 -23.02 17.69 -18.32
N ARG A 12 -21.90 16.97 -18.46
CA ARG A 12 -21.85 15.51 -18.30
C ARG A 12 -22.29 15.05 -16.92
N LEU A 13 -21.86 15.74 -15.86
CA LEU A 13 -22.29 15.44 -14.49
C LEU A 13 -23.80 15.57 -14.33
N PHE A 14 -24.42 16.63 -14.85
CA PHE A 14 -25.87 16.80 -14.82
C PHE A 14 -26.61 15.71 -15.62
N MET A 15 -26.08 15.30 -16.77
CA MET A 15 -26.64 14.16 -17.52
C MET A 15 -26.58 12.85 -16.72
N LEU A 16 -25.48 12.60 -16.01
CA LEU A 16 -25.33 11.41 -15.17
C LEU A 16 -26.26 11.44 -13.95
N LEU A 17 -26.37 12.59 -13.27
CA LEU A 17 -27.31 12.80 -12.18
C LEU A 17 -28.75 12.60 -12.65
N HIS A 18 -29.11 13.11 -13.83
CA HIS A 18 -30.41 12.89 -14.43
C HIS A 18 -30.65 11.39 -14.73
N GLY A 19 -29.64 10.66 -15.22
CA GLY A 19 -29.73 9.21 -15.40
C GLY A 19 -29.98 8.44 -14.10
N MET A 20 -29.44 8.91 -12.97
CA MET A 20 -29.61 8.27 -11.66
C MET A 20 -30.94 8.61 -10.98
N TYR A 21 -31.39 9.87 -11.07
CA TYR A 21 -32.49 10.41 -10.28
C TYR A 21 -33.73 10.79 -11.11
N GLY A 22 -33.66 10.62 -12.44
CA GLY A 22 -34.72 10.99 -13.36
C GLY A 22 -34.99 12.50 -13.41
N ASN A 23 -36.26 12.86 -13.64
CA ASN A 23 -36.69 14.25 -13.80
C ASN A 23 -36.53 15.11 -12.54
N SER A 24 -36.34 14.51 -11.36
CA SER A 24 -36.18 15.25 -10.10
C SER A 24 -35.00 16.25 -10.11
N VAL A 25 -33.94 15.95 -10.86
CA VAL A 25 -32.81 16.87 -11.05
C VAL A 25 -33.21 18.06 -11.91
N LEU A 26 -33.98 17.81 -12.98
CA LEU A 26 -34.45 18.86 -13.87
C LEU A 26 -35.45 19.77 -13.16
N ASP A 27 -36.44 19.19 -12.48
CA ASP A 27 -37.50 19.93 -11.78
C ASP A 27 -36.95 20.84 -10.68
N LYS A 28 -35.82 20.48 -10.06
CA LYS A 28 -35.18 21.27 -9.00
C LYS A 28 -34.56 22.58 -9.50
N TYR A 29 -34.04 22.60 -10.73
CA TYR A 29 -33.32 23.75 -11.29
C TYR A 29 -34.06 24.43 -12.45
N ARG A 30 -35.16 23.83 -12.93
CA ARG A 30 -35.97 24.37 -14.02
C ARG A 30 -36.72 25.61 -13.56
N THR A 31 -36.64 26.67 -14.34
CA THR A 31 -37.34 27.94 -14.10
C THR A 31 -38.47 28.19 -15.09
N GLY A 32 -38.51 27.47 -16.21
CA GLY A 32 -39.50 27.59 -17.26
C GLY A 32 -39.26 28.76 -18.22
N GLN A 33 -38.19 29.53 -18.02
CA GLN A 33 -37.76 30.60 -18.90
C GLN A 33 -36.66 30.07 -19.83
N ALA A 34 -36.92 30.08 -21.14
CA ALA A 34 -35.92 29.72 -22.13
C ALA A 34 -35.11 30.95 -22.54
N ASP A 35 -33.80 30.77 -22.71
CA ASP A 35 -32.91 31.78 -23.29
C ASP A 35 -33.05 31.85 -24.82
N GLU A 36 -32.27 32.71 -25.45
CA GLU A 36 -32.23 32.88 -26.92
C GLU A 36 -31.81 31.59 -27.66
N SER A 37 -31.18 30.64 -26.96
CA SER A 37 -30.76 29.34 -27.49
C SER A 37 -31.78 28.23 -27.21
N GLY A 38 -32.91 28.54 -26.55
CA GLY A 38 -33.94 27.58 -26.17
C GLY A 38 -33.60 26.74 -24.94
N GLU A 39 -32.55 27.08 -24.19
CA GLU A 39 -32.17 26.41 -22.95
C GLU A 39 -32.80 27.08 -21.73
N ASP A 40 -33.19 26.29 -20.72
CA ASP A 40 -33.73 26.84 -19.47
C ASP A 40 -32.66 27.68 -18.75
N VAL A 41 -32.96 28.96 -18.53
CA VAL A 41 -32.06 29.93 -17.89
C VAL A 41 -31.63 29.46 -16.50
N GLY A 42 -32.54 28.83 -15.75
CA GLY A 42 -32.27 28.24 -14.44
C GLY A 42 -31.27 27.09 -14.51
N MET A 43 -31.41 26.21 -15.51
CA MET A 43 -30.46 25.12 -15.75
C MET A 43 -29.07 25.64 -16.14
N ALA A 44 -29.00 26.60 -17.07
CA ALA A 44 -27.74 27.22 -17.48
C ALA A 44 -27.04 27.91 -16.29
N THR A 45 -27.80 28.66 -15.49
CA THR A 45 -27.30 29.32 -14.28
C THR A 45 -26.81 28.32 -13.24
N ALA A 46 -27.57 27.24 -13.00
CA ALA A 46 -27.18 26.19 -12.07
C ALA A 46 -25.84 25.54 -12.48
N ARG A 47 -25.65 25.23 -13.77
CA ARG A 47 -24.37 24.68 -14.26
C ARG A 47 -23.21 25.65 -14.07
N SER A 48 -23.41 26.94 -14.31
CA SER A 48 -22.37 27.96 -14.06
C SER A 48 -21.98 28.04 -12.58
N VAL A 49 -22.96 27.99 -11.68
CA VAL A 49 -22.72 27.98 -10.22
C VAL A 49 -22.01 26.70 -9.79
N TRP A 50 -22.39 25.55 -10.33
CA TRP A 50 -21.72 24.27 -10.08
C TRP A 50 -20.29 24.26 -10.62
N LEU A 51 -20.05 24.81 -11.81
CA LEU A 51 -18.72 24.97 -12.37
C LEU A 51 -17.83 25.75 -11.40
N ASN A 52 -18.26 26.93 -10.97
CA ASN A 52 -17.49 27.75 -10.06
C ASN A 52 -17.27 27.08 -8.69
N GLY A 53 -18.28 26.38 -8.16
CA GLY A 53 -18.19 25.68 -6.89
C GLY A 53 -17.33 24.42 -6.92
N LEU A 54 -17.11 23.82 -8.10
CA LEU A 54 -16.34 22.59 -8.27
C LEU A 54 -14.93 22.82 -8.83
N ARG A 55 -14.57 24.05 -9.24
CA ARG A 55 -13.25 24.40 -9.78
C ARG A 55 -12.05 23.93 -8.95
N GLU A 56 -12.23 23.73 -7.65
CA GLU A 56 -11.18 23.25 -6.73
C GLU A 56 -10.88 21.74 -6.83
N PHE A 57 -11.70 20.97 -7.54
CA PHE A 57 -11.56 19.51 -7.67
C PHE A 57 -11.10 19.09 -9.07
N THR A 58 -10.58 17.86 -9.16
CA THR A 58 -10.25 17.22 -10.44
C THR A 58 -11.44 16.42 -10.97
N PRO A 59 -11.54 16.19 -12.30
CA PRO A 59 -12.61 15.40 -12.89
C PRO A 59 -12.73 13.99 -12.30
N GLU A 60 -11.60 13.38 -11.94
CA GLU A 60 -11.61 12.05 -11.31
C GLU A 60 -12.31 12.04 -9.95
N VAL A 61 -12.13 13.08 -9.14
CA VAL A 61 -12.77 13.20 -7.83
C VAL A 61 -14.28 13.34 -8.00
N LEU A 62 -14.74 14.06 -9.03
CA LEU A 62 -16.17 14.17 -9.34
C LEU A 62 -16.78 12.79 -9.63
N MET A 63 -16.17 12.01 -10.52
CA MET A 63 -16.71 10.71 -10.90
C MET A 63 -16.74 9.73 -9.71
N ARG A 64 -15.71 9.76 -8.86
CA ARG A 64 -15.69 8.96 -7.62
C ARG A 64 -16.72 9.45 -6.60
N ALA A 65 -16.96 10.76 -6.50
CA ALA A 65 -18.00 11.32 -5.64
C ALA A 65 -19.40 10.94 -6.12
N LEU A 66 -19.63 10.93 -7.44
CA LEU A 66 -20.87 10.47 -8.05
C LEU A 66 -21.17 9.00 -7.73
N ALA A 67 -20.16 8.13 -7.75
CA ALA A 67 -20.32 6.74 -7.33
C ALA A 67 -20.79 6.64 -5.86
N LYS A 68 -20.24 7.47 -4.96
CA LYS A 68 -20.69 7.56 -3.56
C LYS A 68 -22.07 8.22 -3.39
N CYS A 69 -22.50 9.06 -4.32
CA CYS A 69 -23.84 9.64 -4.30
C CYS A 69 -24.92 8.57 -4.33
N ALA A 70 -24.73 7.51 -5.12
CA ALA A 70 -25.67 6.40 -5.20
C ALA A 70 -25.91 5.73 -3.84
N ASP A 71 -24.89 5.68 -2.98
CA ASP A 71 -24.98 5.05 -1.67
C ASP A 71 -25.61 5.97 -0.61
N LYS A 72 -25.21 7.25 -0.60
CA LYS A 72 -25.62 8.22 0.44
C LYS A 72 -26.92 8.95 0.14
N HIS A 73 -27.18 9.25 -1.13
CA HIS A 73 -28.35 10.00 -1.57
C HIS A 73 -29.17 9.09 -2.49
N LYS A 74 -29.94 8.17 -1.92
CA LYS A 74 -30.74 7.19 -2.69
C LYS A 74 -32.03 7.77 -3.24
N THR A 75 -32.63 8.72 -2.53
CA THR A 75 -34.00 9.18 -2.81
C THR A 75 -34.04 10.49 -3.59
N PHE A 76 -33.11 11.41 -3.30
CA PHE A 76 -33.12 12.75 -3.89
C PHE A 76 -31.73 13.14 -4.42
N PRO A 77 -31.67 13.91 -5.51
CA PRO A 77 -30.40 14.37 -6.04
C PRO A 77 -29.72 15.36 -5.09
N PRO A 78 -28.40 15.26 -4.92
CA PRO A 78 -27.66 16.15 -4.04
C PRO A 78 -27.76 17.62 -4.49
N THR A 79 -27.68 18.54 -3.53
CA THR A 79 -27.42 19.96 -3.77
C THR A 79 -25.92 20.19 -4.02
N LEU A 80 -25.55 21.37 -4.55
CA LEU A 80 -24.13 21.72 -4.75
C LEU A 80 -23.28 21.61 -3.46
N PRO A 81 -23.71 22.13 -2.29
CA PRO A 81 -22.94 22.00 -1.06
C PRO A 81 -22.76 20.55 -0.62
N GLU A 82 -23.83 19.74 -0.67
CA GLU A 82 -23.77 18.31 -0.33
C GLU A 82 -22.82 17.56 -1.27
N TYR A 83 -22.90 17.84 -2.58
CA TYR A 83 -22.03 17.22 -3.56
C TYR A 83 -20.57 17.64 -3.37
N ARG A 84 -20.32 18.89 -2.98
CA ARG A 84 -18.98 19.38 -2.62
C ARG A 84 -18.41 18.65 -1.41
N ASP A 85 -19.22 18.40 -0.38
CA ASP A 85 -18.78 17.66 0.80
C ASP A 85 -18.45 16.19 0.46
N LEU A 86 -19.18 15.59 -0.48
CA LEU A 86 -18.83 14.28 -1.03
C LEU A 86 -17.49 14.31 -1.78
N CYS A 87 -17.26 15.33 -2.62
CA CYS A 87 -15.99 15.52 -3.31
C CYS A 87 -14.83 15.64 -2.31
N LYS A 88 -14.99 16.44 -1.25
CA LYS A 88 -13.99 16.55 -0.17
C LYS A 88 -13.72 15.23 0.55
N SER A 89 -14.74 14.39 0.73
CA SER A 89 -14.59 13.07 1.36
C SER A 89 -13.84 12.04 0.50
N VAL A 90 -13.75 12.30 -0.80
CA VAL A 90 -13.14 11.42 -1.80
C VAL A 90 -11.78 11.95 -2.25
N ALA A 91 -11.59 13.27 -2.17
CA ALA A 91 -10.35 13.92 -2.51
C ALA A 91 -9.18 13.21 -1.81
N PRO A 92 -8.08 12.92 -2.54
CA PRO A 92 -6.93 12.28 -1.95
C PRO A 92 -6.48 13.13 -0.78
N ARG A 93 -6.39 12.52 0.40
CA ARG A 93 -5.84 13.21 1.57
C ARG A 93 -4.42 13.60 1.19
N GLN A 94 -4.14 14.89 1.13
CA GLN A 94 -2.77 15.36 1.06
C GLN A 94 -2.15 14.94 2.39
N TRP A 95 -1.41 13.83 2.36
CA TRP A 95 -0.52 13.49 3.45
C TRP A 95 0.56 14.57 3.43
N CYS A 96 0.36 15.63 4.21
CA CYS A 96 1.45 16.52 4.54
C CYS A 96 2.48 15.64 5.22
N ALA A 97 3.54 15.30 4.49
CA ALA A 97 4.78 14.79 5.05
C ALA A 97 5.36 15.92 5.91
N THR A 98 4.74 16.13 7.06
CA THR A 98 5.26 16.98 8.11
C THR A 98 6.55 16.32 8.54
N GLU A 99 7.68 17.01 8.45
CA GLU A 99 9.01 16.47 8.80
C GLU A 99 9.07 15.87 10.22
N THR A 100 8.11 16.22 11.07
CA THR A 100 7.99 15.78 12.46
C THR A 100 7.04 14.60 12.68
N VAL A 101 6.72 13.79 11.66
CA VAL A 101 6.03 12.51 11.93
C VAL A 101 6.93 11.67 12.84
N PRO A 102 6.48 11.30 14.07
CA PRO A 102 7.28 10.47 14.94
C PRO A 102 7.57 9.17 14.22
N ARG A 103 8.85 8.92 13.98
CA ARG A 103 9.30 7.66 13.39
C ARG A 103 8.76 6.55 14.29
N LEU A 104 7.97 5.64 13.72
CA LEU A 104 7.56 4.46 14.45
C LEU A 104 8.82 3.63 14.71
N ASP A 105 9.38 3.76 15.90
CA ASP A 105 10.51 2.95 16.31
C ASP A 105 10.08 1.50 16.39
N VAL A 106 10.86 0.62 15.76
CA VAL A 106 10.59 -0.82 15.78
C VAL A 106 10.72 -1.30 17.22
N SER A 107 9.68 -1.98 17.71
CA SER A 107 9.67 -2.53 19.07
C SER A 107 10.87 -3.45 19.29
N GLU A 108 11.36 -3.51 20.52
CA GLU A 108 12.51 -4.33 20.88
C GLU A 108 12.25 -5.82 20.61
N ALA A 109 11.02 -6.28 20.85
CA ALA A 109 10.58 -7.63 20.51
C ALA A 109 10.73 -7.93 19.01
N LEU A 110 10.24 -7.05 18.12
CA LEU A 110 10.37 -7.24 16.67
C LEU A 110 11.83 -7.20 16.20
N ARG A 111 12.68 -6.38 16.85
CA ARG A 111 14.12 -6.38 16.58
C ARG A 111 14.76 -7.72 16.94
N SER A 112 14.39 -8.31 18.08
CA SER A 112 14.91 -9.63 18.50
C SER A 112 14.49 -10.75 17.54
N GLU A 113 13.22 -10.78 17.12
CA GLU A 113 12.72 -11.76 16.15
C GLU A 113 13.41 -11.64 14.79
N GLN A 114 13.65 -10.42 14.31
CA GLN A 114 14.38 -10.20 13.06
C GLN A 114 15.83 -10.68 13.14
N VAL A 115 16.50 -10.47 14.27
CA VAL A 115 17.87 -10.94 14.50
C VAL A 115 17.92 -12.47 14.51
N GLU A 116 16.99 -13.13 15.19
CA GLU A 116 16.92 -14.60 15.24
C GLU A 116 16.59 -15.20 13.86
N CYS A 117 15.61 -14.63 13.15
CA CYS A 117 15.32 -15.03 11.76
C CYS A 117 16.53 -14.86 10.84
N ALA A 118 17.27 -13.75 10.97
CA ALA A 118 18.48 -13.51 10.18
C ALA A 118 19.58 -14.52 10.51
N ARG A 119 19.79 -14.84 11.80
CA ARG A 119 20.74 -15.88 12.24
C ARG A 119 20.38 -17.24 11.65
N HIS A 120 19.10 -17.62 11.71
CA HIS A 120 18.62 -18.88 11.16
C HIS A 120 18.83 -18.96 9.64
N ALA A 121 18.52 -17.89 8.90
CA ALA A 121 18.71 -17.82 7.45
C ALA A 121 20.19 -17.90 7.04
N ILE A 122 21.10 -17.26 7.81
CA ILE A 122 22.55 -17.35 7.59
C ILE A 122 23.04 -18.78 7.86
N ALA A 123 22.56 -19.42 8.94
CA ALA A 123 22.90 -20.79 9.29
C ALA A 123 22.44 -21.77 8.18
N GLU A 124 21.22 -21.64 7.70
CA GLU A 124 20.68 -22.44 6.58
C GLU A 124 21.47 -22.24 5.29
N THR A 125 21.79 -20.99 4.94
CA THR A 125 22.57 -20.68 3.74
C THR A 125 23.97 -21.29 3.82
N ARG A 126 24.59 -21.28 5.02
CA ARG A 126 25.89 -21.90 5.27
C ARG A 126 25.81 -23.42 5.14
N LEU A 127 24.76 -24.06 5.68
CA LEU A 127 24.53 -25.51 5.53
C LEU A 127 24.36 -25.91 4.05
N ARG A 128 23.56 -25.16 3.28
CA ARG A 128 23.37 -25.41 1.85
C ARG A 128 24.66 -25.30 1.04
N ARG A 129 25.50 -24.29 1.35
CA ARG A 129 26.81 -24.14 0.69
C ARG A 129 27.80 -25.23 1.09
N GLN A 130 27.73 -25.72 2.33
CA GLN A 130 28.67 -26.71 2.85
C GLN A 130 28.19 -28.16 2.72
N GLY A 131 26.95 -28.43 2.27
CA GLY A 131 26.45 -29.80 2.03
C GLY A 131 27.31 -30.65 1.06
N VAL A 132 28.27 -30.03 0.38
CA VAL A 132 29.35 -30.70 -0.36
C VAL A 132 30.68 -30.52 0.39
N LEU A 133 30.80 -31.05 1.62
CA LEU A 133 32.09 -31.15 2.28
C LEU A 133 32.90 -32.28 1.62
N ARG A 134 33.80 -31.91 0.70
CA ARG A 134 34.84 -32.83 0.21
C ARG A 134 35.86 -33.03 1.33
N THR A 135 35.68 -34.06 2.15
CA THR A 135 36.70 -34.50 3.12
C THR A 135 37.53 -35.63 2.52
N ASN A 136 38.81 -35.69 2.88
CA ASN A 136 39.66 -36.84 2.55
C ASN A 136 39.07 -38.10 3.19
N ALA A 137 39.12 -39.24 2.48
CA ALA A 137 38.67 -40.52 3.02
C ALA A 137 39.54 -40.93 4.23
N GLY A 138 38.91 -41.47 5.28
CA GLY A 138 39.58 -41.97 6.49
C GLY A 138 39.26 -41.20 7.77
N ILE A 139 39.88 -41.60 8.88
CA ILE A 139 39.52 -41.18 10.25
C ILE A 139 39.72 -39.66 10.47
N ARG A 140 40.76 -39.07 9.84
CA ARG A 140 40.96 -37.60 9.87
C ARG A 140 39.83 -36.84 9.19
N GLY A 141 39.25 -37.41 8.12
CA GLY A 141 38.05 -36.84 7.49
C GLY A 141 36.85 -36.86 8.41
N LEU A 142 36.66 -37.96 9.15
CA LEU A 142 35.61 -38.10 10.16
C LEU A 142 35.78 -37.09 11.31
N HIS A 143 37.00 -36.83 11.78
CA HIS A 143 37.27 -35.85 12.83
C HIS A 143 36.87 -34.43 12.44
N VAL A 144 37.17 -34.05 11.20
CA VAL A 144 36.76 -32.75 10.64
C VAL A 144 35.23 -32.65 10.57
N LEU A 145 34.52 -33.73 10.25
CA LEU A 145 33.05 -33.74 10.24
C LEU A 145 32.47 -33.60 11.65
N ILE A 146 33.02 -34.32 12.63
CA ILE A 146 32.59 -34.25 14.03
C ILE A 146 32.85 -32.85 14.60
N ALA A 147 34.04 -32.28 14.38
CA ALA A 147 34.37 -30.94 14.84
C ALA A 147 33.44 -29.87 14.26
N LYS A 148 33.11 -29.98 12.96
CA LYS A 148 32.12 -29.10 12.32
C LYS A 148 30.72 -29.26 12.88
N ALA A 149 30.29 -30.49 13.17
CA ALA A 149 29.01 -30.74 13.83
C ALA A 149 28.92 -30.07 15.22
N VAL A 150 30.02 -30.08 15.98
CA VAL A 150 30.12 -29.35 17.26
C VAL A 150 30.01 -27.84 17.05
N GLY A 151 30.66 -27.29 16.02
CA GLY A 151 30.51 -25.89 15.64
C GLY A 151 29.06 -25.51 15.28
N TYR A 152 28.34 -26.38 14.57
CA TYR A 152 26.93 -26.17 14.25
C TYR A 152 26.01 -26.18 15.46
N ALA A 153 26.33 -26.96 16.49
CA ALA A 153 25.61 -26.96 17.76
C ALA A 153 25.96 -25.78 18.67
N GLY A 154 26.77 -24.82 18.19
CA GLY A 154 27.21 -23.65 18.96
C GLY A 154 28.42 -23.90 19.88
N GLY A 155 29.11 -25.03 19.71
CA GLY A 155 30.33 -25.36 20.45
C GLY A 155 31.62 -24.89 19.77
N ASP A 156 32.77 -25.09 20.43
CA ASP A 156 34.10 -24.75 19.90
C ASP A 156 34.63 -25.87 18.98
N GLU A 157 34.48 -25.67 17.67
CA GLU A 157 34.98 -26.54 16.60
C GLU A 157 36.50 -26.80 16.72
N ALA A 158 37.30 -25.76 16.98
CA ALA A 158 38.75 -25.85 17.00
C ALA A 158 39.27 -26.61 18.22
N ALA A 159 38.60 -26.48 19.37
CA ALA A 159 38.88 -27.30 20.55
C ALA A 159 38.42 -28.75 20.37
N ALA A 160 37.31 -29.00 19.68
CA ALA A 160 36.86 -30.36 19.36
C ALA A 160 37.84 -31.08 18.43
N LEU A 161 38.31 -30.42 17.37
CA LEU A 161 39.26 -31.02 16.42
C LEU A 161 40.61 -31.36 17.08
N ARG A 162 41.16 -30.45 17.89
CA ARG A 162 42.41 -30.70 18.62
C ARG A 162 42.34 -31.89 19.57
N ARG A 163 41.18 -32.11 20.23
CA ARG A 163 40.96 -33.27 21.10
C ARG A 163 40.95 -34.59 20.31
N LEU A 164 40.26 -34.59 19.18
CA LEU A 164 40.15 -35.76 18.30
C LEU A 164 41.51 -36.10 17.65
N ASP A 165 42.28 -35.11 17.24
CA ASP A 165 43.62 -35.35 16.70
C ASP A 165 44.59 -35.88 17.77
N ALA A 166 44.48 -35.38 19.01
CA ALA A 166 45.27 -35.88 20.14
C ALA A 166 44.97 -37.36 20.47
N SER A 167 43.71 -37.80 20.35
CA SER A 167 43.34 -39.21 20.62
C SER A 167 43.91 -40.19 19.59
N LEU A 168 44.17 -39.75 18.36
CA LEU A 168 44.85 -40.60 17.37
C LEU A 168 46.35 -40.72 17.64
N SER A 169 46.98 -39.66 18.16
CA SER A 169 48.38 -39.71 18.53
C SER A 169 48.65 -40.68 19.67
N THR A 170 47.68 -40.92 20.54
CA THR A 170 47.80 -41.87 21.65
C THR A 170 47.55 -43.33 21.26
N ASP A 171 46.74 -43.61 20.24
CA ASP A 171 46.44 -44.98 19.77
C ASP A 171 47.50 -45.57 18.83
N GLY A 172 48.43 -44.76 18.30
CA GLY A 172 49.49 -45.19 17.39
C GLY A 172 50.78 -45.73 18.06
N VAL A 173 50.79 -45.90 19.39
CA VAL A 173 51.97 -46.30 20.19
C VAL A 173 51.80 -47.70 20.82
N ARG A 174 50.97 -48.56 20.22
CA ARG A 174 50.81 -49.97 20.64
C ARG A 174 51.06 -50.95 19.50
#